data_AF-A0A3A4JM02-F1
#
_entry.id   AF-A0A3A4JM02-F1
#
_cell.length_a   1.000
_cell.length_b   1.000
_cell.length_c   1.000
_cell.angle_alpha   90.00
_cell.angle_beta   90.00
_cell.angle_gamma   90.00
#
_symmetry.space_group_name_H-M   'P 1'
#
loop_
_entity.id
_entity.type
_entity.pdbx_description
1 polymer ?
#
loop_
_entity_poly.entity_id
_entity_poly.type
_entity_poly.pdbx_seq_one_letter_code
_entity_poly.pdbx_strand_id
1 'polypeptide(L)'
;MAQALQLRETGANYRQIAQALDISTSTAHSYVEESMKELTREPAESMLSLEISRLDAMLLGIWKKASRGDLQAIDRALKIMERRTKYTGLDQLAAQKMLHDGKDLPAVDVWLDAMLGSATSDPGELGQAA
;
A
#
# COMPACT_ATOMS: atom_id res chain seq x y z
N MET A 1 -10.88 30.51 10.22
CA MET A 1 -9.82 29.57 9.81
C MET A 1 -10.31 28.12 9.91
N ALA A 2 -10.57 27.58 11.11
CA ALA A 2 -11.09 26.21 11.30
C ALA A 2 -12.35 25.86 10.45
N GLN A 3 -13.25 26.83 10.27
CA GLN A 3 -14.47 26.67 9.46
C GLN A 3 -14.18 26.50 7.95
N ALA A 4 -13.09 27.07 7.43
CA ALA A 4 -12.66 26.90 6.05
C ALA A 4 -12.12 25.48 5.80
N LEU A 5 -11.38 24.93 6.77
CA LEU A 5 -10.92 23.55 6.76
C LEU A 5 -12.10 22.57 6.82
N GLN A 6 -13.08 22.80 7.69
CA GLN A 6 -14.28 21.96 7.79
C GLN A 6 -15.08 21.93 6.47
N LEU A 7 -15.24 23.08 5.80
CA LEU A 7 -15.85 23.12 4.47
C LEU A 7 -15.00 22.36 3.43
N ARG A 8 -13.67 22.45 3.51
CA ARG A 8 -12.77 21.71 2.65
C ARG A 8 -12.87 20.20 2.85
N GLU A 9 -13.00 19.73 4.09
CA GLU A 9 -13.21 18.32 4.45
C GLU A 9 -14.52 17.76 3.88
N THR A 10 -15.56 18.60 3.77
CA THR A 10 -16.83 18.23 3.13
C THR A 10 -16.80 18.27 1.60
N GLY A 11 -15.65 18.57 0.99
CA GLY A 11 -15.44 18.55 -0.46
C GLY A 11 -15.64 19.90 -1.16
N ALA A 12 -15.86 21.00 -0.43
CA ALA A 12 -15.99 22.32 -1.04
C ALA A 12 -14.67 22.78 -1.70
N ASN A 13 -14.79 23.52 -2.81
CA ASN A 13 -13.65 24.17 -3.47
C ASN A 13 -13.41 25.58 -2.92
N TYR A 14 -12.23 26.16 -3.15
CA TYR A 14 -11.84 27.45 -2.57
C TYR A 14 -12.79 28.62 -2.90
N ARG A 15 -13.46 28.59 -4.07
CA ARG A 15 -14.45 29.61 -4.45
C ARG A 15 -15.73 29.47 -3.64
N GLN A 16 -16.18 28.24 -3.41
CA GLN A 16 -17.33 27.96 -2.54
C GLN A 16 -17.04 28.32 -1.08
N ILE A 17 -15.82 28.06 -0.60
CA ILE A 17 -15.38 28.44 0.75
C ILE A 17 -15.33 29.96 0.89
N ALA A 18 -14.77 30.66 -0.10
CA ALA A 18 -14.72 32.11 -0.14
C ALA A 18 -16.12 32.73 -0.10
N GLN A 19 -17.04 32.21 -0.89
CA GLN A 19 -18.44 32.65 -0.90
C GLN A 19 -19.18 32.33 0.41
N ALA A 20 -18.94 31.16 0.99
CA ALA A 20 -19.59 30.73 2.24
C ALA A 20 -19.11 31.52 3.47
N LEU A 21 -17.87 32.03 3.44
CA LEU A 21 -17.26 32.77 4.54
C LEU A 21 -17.19 34.28 4.28
N ASP A 22 -17.71 34.75 3.14
CA ASP A 22 -17.65 36.15 2.69
C ASP A 22 -16.22 36.73 2.69
N ILE A 23 -15.28 35.98 2.14
CA ILE A 23 -13.87 36.34 2.03
C ILE A 23 -13.37 36.21 0.59
N SER A 24 -12.18 36.75 0.31
CA SER A 24 -11.54 36.53 -0.98
C SER A 24 -11.11 35.06 -1.14
N THR A 25 -11.04 34.58 -2.39
CA THR A 25 -10.50 33.25 -2.71
C THR A 25 -9.05 33.07 -2.29
N SER A 26 -8.25 34.14 -2.32
CA SER A 26 -6.89 34.16 -1.79
C SER A 26 -6.88 33.93 -0.28
N THR A 27 -7.73 34.63 0.47
CA THR A 27 -7.88 34.48 1.92
C THR A 27 -8.38 33.10 2.30
N ALA A 28 -9.32 32.53 1.53
CA ALA A 28 -9.79 31.15 1.73
C ALA A 28 -8.66 30.12 1.57
N HIS A 29 -7.77 30.33 0.59
CA HIS A 29 -6.59 29.48 0.42
C HIS A 29 -5.64 29.58 1.62
N SER A 30 -5.31 30.81 2.05
CA SER A 30 -4.46 31.04 3.23
C SER A 30 -5.05 30.45 4.50
N TYR A 31 -6.36 30.57 4.73
CA TYR A 31 -7.04 30.02 5.91
C TYR A 31 -7.04 28.50 5.93
N VAL A 32 -7.23 27.86 4.77
CA VAL A 32 -7.10 26.40 4.68
C VAL A 32 -5.65 25.99 4.94
N GLU A 33 -4.67 26.68 4.36
CA GLU A 33 -3.25 26.36 4.55
C GLU A 33 -2.79 26.57 6.01
N GLU A 34 -3.24 27.65 6.65
CA GLU A 34 -2.91 27.97 8.04
C GLU A 34 -3.60 27.01 9.02
N SER A 35 -4.88 26.68 8.78
CA SER A 35 -5.56 25.64 9.56
C SER A 35 -4.95 24.26 9.33
N MET A 36 -4.48 23.93 8.13
CA MET A 36 -3.71 22.70 7.90
C MET A 36 -2.37 22.75 8.62
N LYS A 37 -1.70 23.90 8.70
CA LYS A 37 -0.45 24.08 9.47
C LYS A 37 -0.66 23.92 10.97
N GLU A 38 -1.74 24.49 11.50
CA GLU A 38 -2.17 24.29 12.89
C GLU A 38 -2.53 22.82 13.17
N LEU A 39 -3.22 22.16 12.23
CA LEU A 39 -3.53 20.73 12.31
C LEU A 39 -2.30 19.84 12.12
N THR A 40 -1.26 20.25 11.38
CA THR A 40 0.00 19.49 11.26
C THR A 40 0.87 19.48 12.52
N ARG A 41 0.39 20.06 13.64
CA ARG A 41 0.88 19.70 14.98
C ARG A 41 0.27 18.39 15.50
N GLU A 42 -0.70 17.80 14.79
CA GLU A 42 -1.07 16.39 14.93
C GLU A 42 0.00 15.53 14.24
N PRO A 43 0.54 14.49 14.91
CA PRO A 43 1.51 13.59 14.31
C PRO A 43 0.99 13.01 12.98
N ALA A 44 1.86 12.86 11.98
CA ALA A 44 1.52 12.15 10.74
C ALA A 44 0.89 10.76 11.00
N GLU A 45 1.21 10.16 12.14
CA GLU A 45 0.64 8.92 12.69
C GLU A 45 -0.85 9.03 13.02
N SER A 46 -1.34 10.17 13.51
CA SER A 46 -2.76 10.41 13.81
C SER A 46 -3.58 10.47 12.53
N MET A 47 -3.06 11.14 11.49
CA MET A 47 -3.72 11.19 10.18
C MET A 47 -3.70 9.83 9.47
N LEU A 48 -2.61 9.07 9.60
CA LEU A 48 -2.52 7.68 9.14
C LEU A 48 -3.56 6.79 9.83
N SER A 49 -3.71 6.92 11.15
CA SER A 49 -4.66 6.15 11.96
C SER A 49 -6.11 6.45 11.57
N LEU A 50 -6.44 7.72 11.30
CA LEU A 50 -7.75 8.13 10.81
C LEU A 50 -8.05 7.52 9.43
N GLU A 51 -7.08 7.54 8.53
CA GLU A 51 -7.25 7.00 7.19
C GLU A 51 -7.42 5.48 7.20
N ILE A 52 -6.65 4.77 8.03
CA ILE A 52 -6.84 3.33 8.27
C ILE A 52 -8.24 3.04 8.80
N SER A 53 -8.73 3.84 9.76
CA SER A 53 -10.08 3.68 10.33
C SER A 53 -11.18 3.87 9.28
N ARG A 54 -11.01 4.82 8.35
CA ARG A 54 -11.94 5.03 7.22
C ARG A 54 -11.95 3.83 6.27
N LEU A 55 -10.78 3.27 5.96
CA LEU A 55 -10.65 2.08 5.12
C LEU A 55 -11.33 0.87 5.77
N ASP A 56 -11.12 0.66 7.08
CA ASP A 56 -11.74 -0.43 7.83
C ASP A 56 -13.28 -0.29 7.88
N ALA A 57 -13.81 0.93 8.06
CA ALA A 57 -15.24 1.20 8.01
C ALA A 57 -15.86 0.90 6.63
N MET A 58 -15.19 1.30 5.53
CA MET A 58 -15.64 0.98 4.17
C MET A 58 -15.62 -0.53 3.91
N LEU A 59 -14.56 -1.21 4.35
CA LEU A 59 -14.44 -2.67 4.22
C LEU A 59 -15.57 -3.38 4.95
N LEU A 60 -15.86 -2.99 6.20
CA LEU A 60 -16.97 -3.52 6.98
C LEU A 60 -18.31 -3.37 6.25
N GLY A 61 -18.56 -2.20 5.64
CA GLY A 61 -19.79 -1.91 4.91
C GLY A 61 -20.02 -2.83 3.70
N ILE A 62 -18.96 -3.25 3.01
CA ILE A 62 -19.06 -4.12 1.83
C ILE A 62 -18.80 -5.60 2.11
N TRP A 63 -18.22 -5.93 3.27
CA TRP A 63 -17.76 -7.27 3.63
C TRP A 63 -18.84 -8.33 3.43
N LYS A 64 -20.04 -8.05 3.94
CA LYS A 64 -21.18 -8.96 3.86
C LYS A 64 -21.59 -9.32 2.41
N LYS A 65 -21.36 -8.44 1.43
CA LYS A 65 -21.61 -8.72 0.01
C LYS A 65 -20.42 -9.47 -0.61
N ALA A 66 -19.20 -9.00 -0.35
CA ALA A 66 -17.98 -9.62 -0.86
C ALA A 66 -17.86 -11.09 -0.42
N SER A 67 -18.12 -11.38 0.86
CA SER A 67 -18.07 -12.74 1.42
C SER A 67 -19.15 -13.69 0.89
N ARG A 68 -20.18 -13.16 0.21
CA ARG A 68 -21.22 -13.94 -0.47
C ARG A 68 -20.95 -14.13 -1.97
N GLY A 69 -19.81 -13.67 -2.48
CA GLY A 69 -19.44 -13.86 -3.88
C GLY A 69 -19.91 -12.75 -4.83
N ASP A 70 -20.36 -11.60 -4.32
CA ASP A 70 -20.61 -10.43 -5.16
C ASP A 70 -19.28 -9.93 -5.74
N LEU A 71 -19.06 -10.17 -7.03
CA LEU A 71 -17.79 -9.89 -7.71
C LEU A 71 -17.40 -8.41 -7.63
N GLN A 72 -18.38 -7.51 -7.75
CA GLN A 72 -18.12 -6.08 -7.65
C GLN A 72 -17.69 -5.69 -6.23
N ALA A 73 -18.33 -6.25 -5.20
CA ALA A 73 -17.94 -6.02 -3.81
C ALA A 73 -16.56 -6.62 -3.49
N ILE A 74 -16.22 -7.78 -4.07
CA ILE A 74 -14.88 -8.39 -3.96
C ILE A 74 -13.82 -7.45 -4.54
N ASP A 75 -14.03 -6.96 -5.76
CA ASP A 75 -13.07 -6.04 -6.40
C ASP A 75 -12.86 -4.76 -5.58
N ARG A 76 -13.93 -4.22 -4.98
CA ARG A 76 -13.84 -3.05 -4.10
C ARG A 76 -13.14 -3.36 -2.78
N ALA A 77 -13.39 -4.53 -2.20
CA ALA A 77 -12.71 -4.99 -0.98
C ALA A 77 -11.21 -5.13 -1.21
N LEU A 78 -10.80 -5.76 -2.32
CA LEU A 78 -9.39 -5.91 -2.68
C LEU A 78 -8.70 -4.54 -2.85
N LYS A 79 -9.35 -3.57 -3.50
CA LYS A 79 -8.81 -2.20 -3.64
C LYS A 79 -8.65 -1.47 -2.31
N ILE A 80 -9.59 -1.66 -1.37
CA ILE A 80 -9.49 -1.09 -0.02
C ILE A 80 -8.31 -1.72 0.72
N MET A 81 -8.17 -3.04 0.65
CA MET A 81 -7.06 -3.78 1.28
C MET A 81 -5.70 -3.37 0.70
N GLU A 82 -5.59 -3.20 -0.62
CA GLU A 82 -4.39 -2.70 -1.29
C GLU A 82 -4.00 -1.29 -0.81
N ARG A 83 -4.99 -0.41 -0.62
CA ARG A 83 -4.72 0.93 -0.08
C ARG A 83 -4.23 0.86 1.36
N ARG A 84 -4.79 -0.05 2.17
CA ARG A 84 -4.40 -0.29 3.57
C ARG A 84 -2.97 -0.81 3.67
N THR A 85 -2.56 -1.77 2.83
CA THR A 85 -1.20 -2.31 2.85
C THR A 85 -0.14 -1.30 2.40
N LYS A 86 -0.48 -0.39 1.47
CA LYS A 86 0.39 0.75 1.10
C LYS A 86 0.67 1.70 2.27
N TYR A 87 -0.28 1.83 3.20
CA TYR A 87 -0.11 2.67 4.39
C TYR A 87 0.65 1.98 5.53
N THR A 88 0.50 0.66 5.67
CA THR A 88 1.16 -0.10 6.76
C THR A 88 2.49 -0.75 6.36
N GLY A 89 2.85 -0.73 5.07
CA GLY A 89 4.06 -1.39 4.56
C GLY A 89 4.01 -2.92 4.57
N LEU A 90 2.83 -3.52 4.83
CA LEU A 90 2.69 -4.96 5.02
C LEU A 90 3.15 -5.77 3.79
N ASP A 91 2.85 -5.28 2.58
CA ASP A 91 3.26 -5.94 1.34
C ASP A 91 4.78 -5.89 1.13
N GLN A 92 5.44 -4.81 1.55
CA GLN A 92 6.90 -4.71 1.49
C GLN A 92 7.57 -5.66 2.48
N LEU A 93 7.01 -5.79 3.69
CA LEU A 93 7.49 -6.74 4.69
C LEU A 93 7.30 -8.20 4.22
N ALA A 94 6.15 -8.51 3.61
CA ALA A 94 5.90 -9.83 3.04
C ALA A 94 6.87 -10.14 1.89
N ALA A 95 7.11 -9.20 0.98
CA ALA A 95 8.06 -9.36 -0.13
C ALA A 95 9.51 -9.55 0.36
N GLN A 96 9.93 -8.78 1.37
CA GLN A 96 11.25 -8.93 1.98
C GLN A 96 11.43 -10.30 2.63
N LYS A 97 10.42 -10.78 3.37
CA LYS A 97 10.45 -12.12 3.96
C LYS A 97 10.57 -13.21 2.90
N MET A 98 9.76 -13.14 1.83
CA MET A 98 9.83 -14.11 0.74
C MET A 98 11.20 -14.12 0.04
N LEU A 99 11.83 -12.96 -0.13
CA LEU A 99 13.19 -12.86 -0.69
C LEU A 99 14.25 -13.48 0.23
N HIS A 100 14.08 -13.33 1.55
CA HIS A 100 14.98 -13.91 2.54
C HIS A 100 14.83 -15.44 2.60
N ASP A 101 13.59 -15.93 2.73
CA ASP A 101 13.28 -17.38 2.73
C ASP A 101 13.74 -18.05 1.42
N GLY A 102 13.67 -17.35 0.29
CA GLY A 102 14.16 -17.81 -1.01
C GLY A 102 15.68 -17.95 -1.11
N LYS A 103 16.44 -17.20 -0.31
CA LYS A 103 17.91 -17.25 -0.26
C LYS A 103 18.44 -18.25 0.77
N ASP A 104 17.63 -18.56 1.79
CA ASP A 104 17.98 -19.47 2.89
C ASP A 104 17.44 -20.90 2.68
N LEU A 105 17.33 -21.36 1.43
CA LEU A 105 16.94 -22.73 1.10
C LEU A 105 18.17 -23.58 0.76
N PRO A 106 18.95 -24.06 1.75
CA PRO A 106 20.07 -24.98 1.50
C PRO A 106 19.61 -26.30 0.85
N ALA A 107 18.31 -26.59 0.87
CA ALA A 107 17.73 -27.76 0.22
C ALA A 107 17.60 -27.62 -1.31
N VAL A 108 17.49 -26.40 -1.86
CA VAL A 108 17.33 -26.21 -3.31
C VAL A 108 18.67 -26.41 -4.00
N ASP A 109 19.76 -25.86 -3.49
CA ASP A 109 21.09 -26.01 -4.07
C ASP A 109 21.58 -27.46 -4.03
N VAL A 110 21.39 -28.14 -2.88
CA VAL A 110 21.72 -29.57 -2.73
C VAL A 110 20.88 -30.45 -3.67
N TRP A 111 19.60 -30.12 -3.85
CA TRP A 111 18.74 -30.84 -4.78
C TRP A 111 19.10 -30.55 -6.26
N LEU A 112 19.48 -29.31 -6.59
CA LEU A 112 19.91 -28.91 -7.93
C LEU A 112 21.21 -29.62 -8.32
N ASP A 113 22.20 -29.65 -7.42
CA ASP A 113 23.48 -30.34 -7.63
C ASP A 113 23.28 -31.85 -7.80
N ALA A 114 22.38 -32.46 -7.01
CA ALA A 114 22.04 -33.87 -7.15
C ALA A 114 21.31 -34.19 -8.46
N MET A 115 20.52 -33.23 -9.00
CA MET A 115 19.74 -33.40 -10.22
C MET A 115 20.56 -33.09 -11.50
N LEU A 116 21.50 -32.13 -11.41
CA LEU A 116 22.35 -31.69 -12.52
C LEU A 116 23.70 -32.43 -12.57
N GLY A 117 24.11 -33.07 -11.47
CA GLY A 117 25.36 -33.79 -11.28
C GLY A 117 25.46 -35.17 -11.93
N SER A 118 24.93 -35.36 -13.15
CA SER A 118 25.21 -36.54 -13.98
C SER A 118 25.40 -36.22 -15.46
N ALA A 119 26.11 -35.12 -15.78
CA ALA A 119 26.47 -34.79 -17.16
C ALA A 119 27.84 -34.11 -17.26
N THR A 120 28.88 -34.73 -16.71
CA THR A 120 30.26 -34.47 -17.16
C THR A 120 30.97 -35.80 -17.36
N SER A 121 30.65 -36.49 -18.46
CA SER A 121 31.59 -37.42 -19.08
C SER A 121 32.73 -36.61 -19.68
N ASP A 122 33.90 -36.77 -19.07
CA ASP A 122 35.20 -36.19 -19.41
C ASP A 122 35.61 -36.48 -20.87
N PRO A 123 35.89 -35.48 -21.72
CA PRO A 123 36.37 -35.69 -23.09
C PRO A 123 37.90 -35.86 -23.16
N GLY A 124 38.48 -36.63 -22.24
CA GLY A 124 39.92 -36.58 -21.94
C GLY A 124 40.70 -37.90 -21.97
N GLU A 125 40.19 -39.01 -22.48
CA GLU A 125 41.00 -40.25 -22.62
C GLU A 125 40.73 -41.00 -23.94
N LEU A 126 41.29 -40.51 -25.03
CA LEU A 126 41.58 -41.33 -26.22
C LEU A 126 43.01 -41.03 -26.67
N GLY A 127 43.96 -41.67 -25.99
CA GLY A 127 45.39 -41.50 -26.27
C GLY A 127 46.25 -42.55 -25.57
N GLN A 128 45.95 -43.83 -25.78
CA GLN A 128 46.92 -44.95 -25.74
C GLN A 128 46.21 -46.29 -26.04
N ALA A 129 46.31 -46.75 -27.28
CA ALA A 129 46.32 -48.17 -27.63
C ALA A 129 46.68 -48.33 -29.13
N ALA A 130 47.97 -48.58 -29.40
CA ALA A 130 48.55 -49.42 -30.45
C ALA A 130 49.94 -48.90 -30.84
#